data_AF-A0AAU8LWX2-F1
#
_entry.id   AF-A0AAU8LWX2-F1
#
_cell.length_a   1.000
_cell.length_b   1.000
_cell.length_c   1.000
_cell.angle_alpha   90.00
_cell.angle_beta   90.00
_cell.angle_gamma   90.00
#
_symmetry.space_group_name_H-M   'P 1'
#
loop_
_entity.id
_entity.type
_entity.pdbx_description
1 polymer ?
#
loop_
_entity_poly.entity_id
_entity_poly.type
_entity_poly.pdbx_seq_one_letter_code
_entity_poly.pdbx_strand_id
1 'polypeptide(L)' 'MAKVHSFIEETGEQRTGKHHEIYLSDIRKAAPANWKTVIRQPCCKASSL' A
#
# COMPACT_ATOMS: atom_id res chain seq x y z
N MET A 1 -4.86 4.15 -0.40
CA MET A 1 -3.78 4.60 0.50
C MET A 1 -4.23 4.72 1.95
N ALA A 2 -5.29 5.47 2.27
CA ALA A 2 -5.74 5.72 3.65
C ALA A 2 -5.79 4.48 4.55
N LYS A 3 -6.42 3.37 4.09
CA LYS A 3 -6.53 2.13 4.88
C LYS A 3 -5.18 1.50 5.26
N VAL A 4 -4.21 1.50 4.33
CA VAL A 4 -2.85 0.98 4.61
C VAL A 4 -2.13 1.88 5.61
N HIS A 5 -2.31 3.19 5.50
CA HIS A 5 -1.69 4.13 6.44
C HIS A 5 -2.28 3.99 7.84
N SER A 6 -3.61 3.93 7.96
CA SER A 6 -4.28 3.69 9.25
C SER A 6 -3.82 2.40 9.89
N PHE A 7 -3.71 1.31 9.12
CA PHE A 7 -3.21 0.04 9.63
C PHE A 7 -1.76 0.12 10.15
N ILE A 8 -0.87 0.82 9.45
CA ILE A 8 0.52 1.02 9.89
C ILE A 8 0.57 1.83 11.20
N GLU A 9 -0.27 2.87 11.31
CA GLU A 9 -0.36 3.69 12.52
C GLU A 9 -0.94 2.91 13.72
N GLU A 10 -2.01 2.13 13.50
CA GLU A 10 -2.65 1.28 14.51
C GLU A 10 -1.71 0.19 15.05
N THR A 11 -0.77 -0.29 14.23
CA THR A 11 0.22 -1.32 14.62
C THR A 11 1.44 -0.75 15.35
N GLY A 12 1.52 0.58 15.52
CA GLY A 12 2.67 1.24 16.16
C GLY A 12 3.93 1.26 15.27
N GLU A 13 3.76 1.00 13.98
CA GLU A 13 4.82 1.09 12.98
C GLU A 13 4.87 2.49 12.37
N GLN A 14 5.96 2.80 11.69
CA GLN A 14 6.13 4.05 10.96
C GLN A 14 6.31 3.78 9.48
N ARG A 15 5.63 4.56 8.65
CA ARG A 15 5.77 4.52 7.19
C ARG A 15 7.20 4.91 6.81
N THR A 16 7.83 4.12 5.96
CA THR A 16 9.16 4.40 5.41
C THR A 16 9.13 4.37 3.89
N GLY A 17 9.92 5.23 3.24
CA GLY A 17 10.01 5.28 1.79
C GLY A 17 8.68 5.58 1.07
N LYS A 18 8.65 5.31 -0.24
CA LYS A 18 7.47 5.50 -1.10
C LYS A 18 6.68 4.20 -1.23
N HIS A 19 5.36 4.31 -1.39
CA HIS A 19 4.56 3.15 -1.78
C HIS A 19 4.87 2.72 -3.22
N HIS A 20 4.62 1.45 -3.47
CA HIS A 20 4.67 0.85 -4.80
C HIS A 20 3.27 0.39 -5.19
N GLU A 21 2.92 0.64 -6.45
CA GLU A 21 1.71 0.12 -7.07
C GLU A 21 2.09 -1.01 -8.02
N ILE A 22 1.37 -2.14 -7.93
CA ILE A 22 1.49 -3.24 -8.88
C ILE A 22 0.14 -3.43 -9.53
N TYR A 23 0.07 -3.18 -10.83
CA TYR A 23 -1.13 -3.45 -11.62
C TYR A 23 -1.14 -4.92 -11.99
N LEU A 24 -2.08 -5.68 -11.41
CA LEU A 24 -2.26 -7.10 -11.74
C LEU A 24 -3.12 -7.30 -12.99
N SER A 25 -3.93 -6.30 -13.34
CA SER A 25 -4.77 -6.29 -14.53
C SER A 25 -4.10 -5.51 -15.66
N ASP A 26 -4.18 -6.02 -16.90
CA ASP A 26 -3.83 -5.23 -18.08
C ASP A 26 -4.92 -4.16 -18.29
N ILE A 27 -4.56 -2.92 -17.97
CA ILE A 27 -5.44 -1.75 -18.03
C ILE A 27 -6.01 -1.48 -19.44
N ARG A 28 -5.39 -2.02 -20.49
CA ARG A 28 -5.87 -1.82 -21.88
C ARG A 28 -6.94 -2.84 -22.28
N LYS A 29 -7.07 -3.94 -21.54
CA LYS A 29 -7.92 -5.08 -21.91
C LYS A 29 -9.04 -5.33 -20.92
N ALA A 30 -8.79 -5.14 -19.63
CA ALA A 30 -9.78 -5.36 -18.59
C ALA A 30 -10.72 -4.15 -18.46
N ALA A 31 -12.00 -4.40 -18.23
CA ALA A 31 -12.94 -3.33 -17.87
C ALA A 31 -12.50 -2.65 -16.56
N PRO A 32 -12.62 -1.31 -16.41
CA PRO A 32 -12.12 -0.58 -15.24
C PRO A 32 -12.62 -1.10 -13.89
N ALA A 33 -13.87 -1.58 -13.82
CA ALA A 33 -14.46 -2.16 -12.61
C ALA A 33 -13.75 -3.44 -12.13
N ASN A 34 -13.01 -4.12 -13.00
CA ASN A 34 -12.31 -5.37 -12.70
C ASN A 34 -10.81 -5.17 -12.47
N TRP A 35 -10.31 -3.92 -12.50
CA TRP A 35 -8.90 -3.65 -12.29
C TRP A 35 -8.49 -3.99 -10.87
N LYS A 36 -7.42 -4.78 -10.76
CA LYS A 36 -6.80 -5.13 -9.49
C LYS A 36 -5.42 -4.48 -9.41
N THR A 37 -5.25 -3.65 -8.40
CA THR A 37 -3.96 -3.01 -8.09
C THR A 37 -3.57 -3.38 -6.66
N VAL A 38 -2.36 -3.87 -6.49
CA VAL A 38 -1.76 -4.08 -5.17
C VAL A 38 -1.02 -2.82 -4.77
N ILE A 39 -1.34 -2.29 -3.60
CA ILE A 39 -0.63 -1.19 -2.98
C ILE A 39 0.27 -1.73 -1.89
N ARG A 40 1.58 -1.45 -1.95
CA ARG A 40 2.55 -1.83 -0.92
C ARG A 40 3.22 -0.58 -0.35
N GLN A 41 3.13 -0.38 0.96
CA GLN A 41 3.80 0.70 1.68
C GLN A 41 4.89 0.09 2.58
N PRO A 42 6.18 0.43 2.39
CA PRO A 42 7.20 0.03 3.34
C PRO A 42 6.94 0.70 4.70
N CYS A 43 7.23 -0.06 5.77
CA CYS A 43 7.09 0.36 7.16
C CYS A 43 8.18 -0.33 8.00
N CYS A 44 8.49 0.26 9.14
CA CYS A 44 9.37 -0.35 10.13
C CYS A 44 8.79 -0.13 11.53
N LYS A 45 9.23 -0.93 12.51
CA LYS A 45 8.90 -0.64 13.90
C LYS A 45 9.39 0.75 14.26
N ALA A 46 8.57 1.49 15.00
CA ALA A 46 9.03 2.70 15.66
C ALA A 46 10.24 2.31 16.53
N SER A 47 11.39 2.97 16.33
CA SER A 47 12.51 2.79 17.23
C SER A 47 12.06 3.28 18.60
N SER A 48 11.91 2.36 19.56
CA SER A 48 11.85 2.72 20.97
C SER A 48 13.23 3.27 21.33
N LEU A 49 13.30 4.58 21.58
CA LEU A 49 14.42 5.18 22.32
C LEU A 49 14.47 4.61 23.73
#